data_AF-A0A8T4IYD7-F1
#
_entry.id   AF-A0A8T4IYD7-F1
#
_cell.length_a   1.000
_cell.length_b   1.000
_cell.length_c   1.000
_cell.angle_alpha   90.00
_cell.angle_beta   90.00
_cell.angle_gamma   90.00
#
_symmetry.space_group_name_H-M   'P 1'
#
loop_
_entity.id
_entity.type
_entity.pdbx_description
1 polymer ?
#
loop_
_entity_poly.entity_id
_entity_poly.type
_entity_poly.pdbx_seq_one_letter_code
_entity_poly.pdbx_strand_id
1 'polypeptide(L)'
;ARELLEETGLHIDAARLRQVGVFDAPGRDPRGRYISVAYSTRVPVGIQVTAGDDAKEARWWPLNALPALAFDHADIIAAVWPQSAAGVRR
;
A
#
# COMPACT_ATOMS: atom_id res chain seq x y z
N ALA A 1 10.64 -5.12 3.90
CA ALA A 1 10.72 -6.53 3.47
C ALA A 1 10.07 -7.45 4.50
N ARG A 2 10.47 -7.37 5.78
CA ARG A 2 9.85 -8.13 6.87
C ARG A 2 8.32 -8.00 6.96
N GLU A 3 7.77 -6.79 7.12
CA GLU A 3 6.30 -6.61 7.24
C GLU A 3 5.52 -7.14 6.03
N LEU A 4 6.04 -6.96 4.81
CA LEU A 4 5.41 -7.50 3.60
C LEU A 4 5.28 -9.03 3.68
N LEU A 5 6.30 -9.71 4.19
CA LEU A 5 6.27 -11.15 4.40
C LEU A 5 5.29 -11.53 5.50
N GLU A 6 5.31 -10.83 6.64
CA GLU A 6 4.46 -11.13 7.79
C GLU A 6 2.97 -10.90 7.51
N GLU A 7 2.61 -9.88 6.72
CA GLU A 7 1.21 -9.56 6.45
C GLU A 7 0.64 -10.30 5.22
N THR A 8 1.48 -10.64 4.24
CA THR A 8 1.02 -11.13 2.92
C THR A 8 1.65 -12.45 2.47
N GLY A 9 2.62 -12.97 3.20
CA GLY A 9 3.41 -14.15 2.82
C GLY A 9 4.38 -13.90 1.66
N LEU A 10 4.47 -12.68 1.12
CA LEU A 10 5.33 -12.38 -0.01
C LEU A 10 6.77 -12.12 0.43
N HIS A 11 7.67 -12.98 -0.03
CA HIS A 11 9.10 -12.74 0.06
C HIS A 11 9.58 -11.88 -1.11
N ILE A 12 9.97 -10.65 -0.83
CA ILE A 12 10.61 -9.74 -1.79
C ILE A 12 11.95 -9.27 -1.24
N ASP A 13 13.01 -9.36 -2.07
CA ASP A 13 14.31 -8.78 -1.76
C ASP A 13 14.17 -7.27 -1.49
N ALA A 14 14.75 -6.80 -0.39
CA ALA A 14 14.73 -5.40 0.00
C ALA A 14 15.27 -4.46 -1.10
N ALA A 15 16.21 -4.92 -1.94
CA ALA A 15 16.73 -4.16 -3.07
C ALA A 15 15.66 -3.85 -4.16
N ARG A 16 14.53 -4.59 -4.16
CA ARG A 16 13.40 -4.36 -5.07
C ARG A 16 12.34 -3.43 -4.50
N LEU A 17 12.50 -2.97 -3.26
CA LEU A 17 11.63 -1.98 -2.65
C LEU A 17 12.10 -0.58 -3.06
N ARG A 18 11.17 0.23 -3.57
CA ARG A 18 11.41 1.63 -3.90
C ARG A 18 10.67 2.49 -2.89
N GLN A 19 11.40 3.35 -2.18
CA GLN A 19 10.80 4.32 -1.27
C GLN A 19 9.89 5.27 -2.06
N VAL A 20 8.69 5.47 -1.54
CA VAL A 20 7.66 6.36 -2.11
C VAL A 20 7.76 7.73 -1.46
N GLY A 21 7.84 7.76 -0.13
CA GLY A 21 7.90 9.00 0.64
C GLY A 21 7.83 8.77 2.14
N VAL A 22 7.93 9.87 2.88
CA VAL A 22 7.69 9.93 4.33
C VAL A 22 6.36 10.64 4.55
N PHE A 23 5.48 10.01 5.32
CA PHE A 23 4.13 10.49 5.64
C PHE A 23 4.08 10.75 7.14
N ASP A 24 4.15 12.02 7.52
CA ASP A 24 4.36 12.49 8.89
C ASP A 24 3.40 13.60 9.32
N ALA A 25 2.34 13.83 8.55
CA ALA A 25 1.33 14.85 8.81
C ALA A 25 0.78 14.74 10.25
N PRO A 26 0.73 15.86 11.02
CA PRO A 26 0.11 15.85 12.34
C PRO A 26 -1.32 15.34 12.29
N GLY A 27 -1.66 14.37 13.15
CA GLY A 27 -3.01 13.81 13.22
C GLY A 27 -3.36 12.79 12.13
N ARG A 28 -2.40 12.34 11.30
CA ARG A 28 -2.65 11.29 10.29
C ARG A 28 -3.16 9.97 10.87
N ASP A 29 -2.84 9.72 12.14
CA ASP A 29 -3.36 8.59 12.89
C ASP A 29 -4.03 9.13 14.17
N PRO A 30 -5.32 8.84 14.42
CA PRO A 30 -6.04 9.30 15.60
C PRO A 30 -5.51 8.70 16.92
N ARG A 31 -4.67 7.67 16.85
CA ARG A 31 -4.08 7.02 18.03
C ARG A 31 -2.88 7.78 18.59
N GLY A 32 -2.28 8.71 17.85
CA GLY A 32 -1.12 9.49 18.29
C GLY A 32 -0.23 10.04 17.17
N ARG A 33 1.00 10.43 17.51
CA ARG A 33 1.98 10.89 16.49
C ARG A 33 2.69 9.70 15.88
N TYR A 34 2.38 9.41 14.62
CA TYR A 34 3.01 8.35 13.84
C TYR A 34 3.67 8.92 12.59
N ILE A 35 4.80 8.33 12.23
CA ILE A 35 5.54 8.63 10.99
C ILE A 35 5.65 7.32 10.23
N SER A 36 5.23 7.32 8.96
CA SER A 36 5.32 6.15 8.09
C SER A 36 6.27 6.43 6.92
N VAL A 37 7.20 5.51 6.67
CA VAL A 37 8.02 5.51 5.45
C VAL A 37 7.44 4.46 4.51
N ALA A 38 6.82 4.91 3.43
CA ALA A 38 6.14 4.01 2.50
C ALA A 38 7.08 3.51 1.40
N TYR A 39 6.89 2.26 1.01
CA TYR A 39 7.64 1.59 -0.05
C TYR A 39 6.69 0.96 -1.06
N SER A 40 7.15 0.83 -2.31
CA SER A 40 6.44 0.14 -3.38
C SER A 40 7.34 -0.89 -4.05
N THR A 41 6.71 -1.90 -4.66
CA THR A 41 7.41 -2.85 -5.53
C THR A 41 6.47 -3.34 -6.62
N ARG A 42 7.02 -4.07 -7.60
CA ARG A 42 6.25 -4.70 -8.68
C ARG A 42 6.46 -6.20 -8.62
N VAL A 43 5.36 -6.94 -8.69
CA VAL A 43 5.35 -8.40 -8.65
C VAL A 43 4.69 -8.95 -9.91
N PRO A 44 4.95 -10.23 -10.28
CA PRO A 44 4.23 -10.89 -11.36
C PRO A 44 2.72 -10.91 -11.11
N VAL A 45 1.93 -10.78 -12.18
CA VAL A 45 0.48 -10.93 -12.12
C VAL A 45 0.12 -12.36 -11.69
N GLY A 46 -0.88 -12.50 -10.83
CA GLY A 46 -1.37 -13.81 -10.37
C GLY A 46 -0.57 -14.42 -9.22
N ILE A 47 0.43 -13.72 -8.68
CA ILE A 47 1.10 -14.16 -7.45
C ILE A 47 0.08 -14.23 -6.31
N GLN A 48 0.09 -15.34 -5.57
CA GLN A 48 -0.81 -15.53 -4.45
C GLN A 48 -0.30 -14.79 -3.22
N VAL A 49 -1.23 -14.29 -2.41
CA VAL A 49 -0.96 -13.68 -1.11
C VAL A 49 -1.74 -14.43 -0.05
N THR A 50 -1.16 -14.56 1.13
CA THR A 50 -1.79 -15.19 2.28
C THR A 50 -1.68 -14.25 3.45
N ALA A 51 -2.80 -13.96 4.10
CA ALA A 51 -2.79 -13.12 5.29
C ALA A 51 -1.96 -13.80 6.39
N GLY A 52 -1.10 -13.03 7.06
CA GLY A 52 -0.34 -13.53 8.21
C GLY A 52 -0.76 -12.86 9.51
N ASP A 53 0.21 -12.51 10.35
CA ASP A 53 0.03 -12.34 11.81
C ASP A 53 -1.09 -11.35 12.18
N ASP A 54 -0.94 -10.08 11.82
CA ASP A 54 -1.92 -9.03 12.13
C ASP A 54 -3.00 -8.87 11.05
N ALA A 55 -2.85 -9.55 9.90
CA ALA A 55 -3.75 -9.43 8.76
C ALA A 55 -4.84 -10.51 8.80
N LYS A 56 -6.11 -10.10 8.92
CA LYS A 56 -7.25 -11.03 8.79
C LYS A 56 -7.47 -11.52 7.36
N GLU A 57 -7.10 -10.71 6.38
CA GLU A 57 -7.27 -10.99 4.95
C GLU A 57 -6.15 -10.29 4.17
N ALA A 58 -5.64 -10.95 3.13
CA ALA A 58 -4.77 -10.36 2.13
C ALA A 58 -5.32 -10.72 0.75
N ARG A 59 -5.53 -9.71 -0.11
CA ARG A 59 -5.97 -9.92 -1.49
C ARG A 59 -5.55 -8.77 -2.39
N TRP A 60 -5.53 -9.06 -3.68
CA TRP A 60 -5.32 -8.06 -4.72
C TRP A 60 -6.62 -7.31 -5.02
N TRP A 61 -6.53 -5.99 -5.07
CA TRP A 61 -7.61 -5.11 -5.51
C TRP A 61 -7.21 -4.41 -6.81
N PRO A 62 -8.14 -4.24 -7.76
CA PRO A 62 -7.90 -3.34 -8.88
C PRO A 62 -7.86 -1.88 -8.38
N LEU A 63 -6.92 -1.08 -8.88
CA LEU A 63 -6.70 0.29 -8.41
C LEU A 63 -7.90 1.22 -8.60
N ASN A 64 -8.80 0.90 -9.52
CA ASN A 64 -10.03 1.64 -9.78
C ASN A 64 -11.25 1.13 -8.98
N ALA A 65 -11.08 0.12 -8.12
CA ALA A 65 -12.13 -0.36 -7.21
C ALA A 65 -11.53 -0.74 -5.85
N LEU A 66 -10.76 0.19 -5.27
CA LEU A 66 -10.23 0.06 -3.92
C LEU A 66 -11.37 0.18 -2.87
N PRO A 67 -11.28 -0.54 -1.74
CA PRO A 67 -12.21 -0.36 -0.63
C PRO A 67 -11.95 0.97 0.08
N ALA A 68 -12.74 1.26 1.12
CA ALA A 68 -12.37 2.30 2.07
C ALA A 68 -10.99 1.97 2.68
N LEU A 69 -10.06 2.90 2.57
CA LEU A 69 -8.68 2.73 3.03
C LEU A 69 -8.52 3.34 4.42
N ALA A 70 -7.64 2.75 5.23
CA ALA A 70 -7.31 3.26 6.54
C ALA A 70 -6.43 4.52 6.44
N PHE A 71 -6.59 5.42 7.42
CA PHE A 71 -5.74 6.61 7.59
C PHE A 71 -5.60 7.42 6.28
N ASP A 72 -4.38 7.73 5.87
CA ASP A 72 -3.99 8.43 4.65
C ASP A 72 -3.47 7.49 3.55
N HIS A 73 -3.84 6.20 3.58
CA HIS A 73 -3.34 5.23 2.60
C HIS A 73 -3.75 5.57 1.15
N ALA A 74 -4.85 6.31 0.96
CA ALA A 74 -5.24 6.82 -0.36
C ALA A 74 -4.17 7.77 -0.94
N ASP A 75 -3.58 8.63 -0.11
CA ASP A 75 -2.52 9.56 -0.50
C ASP A 75 -1.22 8.82 -0.81
N ILE A 76 -0.90 7.78 -0.01
CA ILE A 76 0.25 6.90 -0.25
C ILE A 76 0.14 6.21 -1.61
N ILE A 77 -1.03 5.67 -1.95
CA ILE A 77 -1.27 5.03 -3.25
C ILE A 77 -1.19 6.05 -4.38
N ALA A 78 -1.80 7.23 -4.22
CA ALA A 78 -1.78 8.30 -5.22
C ALA A 78 -0.36 8.79 -5.55
N ALA A 79 0.57 8.76 -4.58
CA ALA A 79 1.97 9.09 -4.79
C ALA A 79 2.72 8.09 -5.71
N VAL A 80 2.23 6.85 -5.83
CA VAL A 80 2.80 5.82 -6.72
C VAL A 80 2.03 5.70 -8.03
N TRP A 81 0.71 5.78 -7.95
CA TRP A 81 -0.22 5.70 -9.06
C TRP A 81 -1.18 6.89 -8.98
N PRO A 82 -0.84 8.01 -9.64
CA PRO A 82 -1.74 9.14 -9.71
C PRO A 82 -3.02 8.67 -10.37
N GLN A 83 -4.15 8.74 -9.66
CA GLN A 83 -5.45 8.60 -10.30
C GLN A 83 -5.58 9.83 -11.21
N SER A 84 -5.27 9.67 -12.49
CA SER A 84 -5.55 10.71 -13.47
C SER A 84 -7.04 11.03 -13.35
N ALA A 85 -7.35 12.32 -13.16
CA ALA A 85 -8.70 12.83 -13.04
C ALA A 85 -9.59 12.13 -14.08
N ALA A 86 -10.68 11.53 -13.60
CA ALA A 86 -11.70 10.90 -14.41
C ALA A 86 -12.27 11.91 -15.41
N GLY A 87 -11.61 12.04 -16.55
CA GLY A 87 -12.08 12.75 -17.73
C GLY A 87 -12.59 11.72 -18.71
N VAL A 88 -13.88 11.44 -18.66
CA VAL A 88 -14.63 10.75 -19.72
C VAL A 88 -14.16 11.28 -21.08
N ARG A 89 -13.70 10.38 -21.94
CA ARG A 89 -13.83 10.57 -23.39
C ARG A 89 -14.52 9.34 -23.95
N ARG A 90 -15.76 9.57 -24.37
CA ARG A 90 -16.35 8.86 -25.50
C ARG A 90 -15.51 9.14 -26.74
#